data_AF-A0AAE6T8Z0-F1
#
_entry.id   AF-A0AAE6T8Z0-F1
#
_cell.length_a   1.000
_cell.length_b   1.000
_cell.length_c   1.000
_cell.angle_alpha   90.00
_cell.angle_beta   90.00
_cell.angle_gamma   90.00
#
_symmetry.space_group_name_H-M   'P 1'
#
loop_
_entity.id
_entity.type
_entity.pdbx_description
1 polymer ?
#
loop_
_entity_poly.entity_id
_entity_poly.type
_entity_poly.pdbx_seq_one_letter_code
_entity_poly.pdbx_strand_id
1 'polypeptide(L)'
;MSNSSSILAYSLTTLVGLGGILQGAEEDTAALTRRIERLEKQNAALKASYVQARSDADKAAAQLVDIRTRLEALGGAALGNSEERLIQAVADIEASNDRIQRLEQASVKLSGAILAYMKQAISEDANARTAVESSLRLLESVLGYRQQPVRDGAGTLAEAKVLSIDSESGVVVLNAGRTAGMQVGMPVQVTRGAQTIGEAVVTDVRKEVCGALVQKLAAPAEPVRVGDSASVKTND
;
A
#
# COMPACT_ATOMS: atom_id res chain seq x y z
N MET A 1 5.19 -128.86 11.68
CA MET A 1 4.21 -129.91 12.04
C MET A 1 2.82 -129.27 12.05
N SER A 2 1.88 -129.86 11.29
CA SER A 2 0.40 -129.75 11.39
C SER A 2 -0.24 -128.36 11.25
N ASN A 3 -0.76 -127.98 10.08
CA ASN A 3 -2.13 -128.21 9.57
C ASN A 3 -3.20 -127.26 10.18
N SER A 4 -3.77 -126.38 9.36
CA SER A 4 -5.15 -126.51 8.82
C SER A 4 -5.81 -125.16 8.49
N SER A 5 -6.19 -125.04 7.21
CA SER A 5 -7.52 -124.59 6.72
C SER A 5 -7.95 -123.13 6.98
N SER A 6 -7.87 -122.20 6.02
CA SER A 6 -8.65 -122.01 4.77
C SER A 6 -9.93 -121.17 4.95
N ILE A 7 -10.27 -120.39 3.90
CA ILE A 7 -11.59 -119.78 3.54
C ILE A 7 -11.76 -118.36 4.12
N LEU A 8 -12.00 -117.24 3.41
CA LEU A 8 -12.28 -116.85 2.02
C LEU A 8 -11.93 -115.33 1.94
N ALA A 9 -11.11 -114.88 1.00
CA ALA A 9 -11.52 -114.09 -0.18
C ALA A 9 -12.68 -113.10 0.05
N TYR A 10 -12.41 -111.78 0.00
CA TYR A 10 -13.09 -110.81 -0.87
C TYR A 10 -12.37 -109.44 -0.85
N SER A 11 -11.91 -109.03 -2.05
CA SER A 11 -11.74 -107.66 -2.59
C SER A 11 -11.11 -106.58 -1.70
N LEU A 12 -9.86 -106.16 -1.92
CA LEU A 12 -9.36 -105.35 -3.05
C LEU A 12 -9.99 -103.95 -3.16
N THR A 13 -9.16 -102.96 -2.79
CA THR A 13 -9.08 -101.57 -3.31
C THR A 13 -10.29 -100.65 -3.24
N THR A 14 -10.24 -99.69 -2.31
CA THR A 14 -10.57 -98.28 -2.55
C THR A 14 -9.70 -97.36 -1.68
N LEU A 15 -8.40 -97.25 -2.02
CA LEU A 15 -7.47 -96.26 -1.44
C LEU A 15 -7.01 -95.23 -2.49
N VAL A 16 -7.92 -94.72 -3.33
CA VAL A 16 -7.58 -93.69 -4.35
C VAL A 16 -8.53 -92.47 -4.29
N GLY A 17 -9.40 -92.37 -3.28
CA GLY A 17 -10.36 -91.26 -3.18
C GLY A 17 -9.90 -90.01 -2.41
N LEU A 18 -8.78 -90.04 -1.68
CA LEU A 18 -8.40 -88.95 -0.77
C LEU A 18 -7.32 -87.98 -1.31
N GLY A 19 -6.67 -88.28 -2.43
CA GLY A 19 -5.61 -87.42 -2.97
C GLY A 19 -6.10 -86.09 -3.58
N GLY A 20 -7.25 -86.09 -4.26
CA GLY A 20 -7.75 -84.90 -4.96
C GLY A 20 -8.47 -83.87 -4.07
N ILE A 21 -9.04 -84.32 -2.95
CA ILE A 21 -9.80 -83.43 -2.03
C ILE A 21 -8.87 -82.74 -1.02
N LEU A 22 -7.74 -83.35 -0.69
CA LEU A 22 -6.70 -82.76 0.16
C LEU A 22 -5.84 -81.74 -0.61
N GLN A 23 -5.51 -81.99 -1.89
CA GLN A 23 -4.72 -81.06 -2.69
C GLN A 23 -5.47 -79.75 -3.02
N GLY A 24 -6.77 -79.81 -3.34
CA GLY A 24 -7.57 -78.61 -3.58
C GLY A 24 -7.80 -77.76 -2.32
N ALA A 25 -7.98 -78.41 -1.16
CA ALA A 25 -8.14 -77.71 0.12
C ALA A 25 -6.82 -77.05 0.60
N GLU A 26 -5.66 -77.66 0.35
CA GLU A 26 -4.35 -77.08 0.64
C GLU A 26 -4.02 -75.88 -0.28
N GLU A 27 -4.39 -75.94 -1.56
CA GLU A 27 -4.20 -74.80 -2.47
C GLU A 27 -5.11 -73.61 -2.13
N ASP A 28 -6.38 -73.87 -1.79
CA ASP A 28 -7.33 -72.82 -1.39
C ASP A 28 -6.96 -72.17 -0.06
N THR A 29 -6.48 -72.97 0.91
CA THR A 29 -6.00 -72.43 2.20
C THR A 29 -4.74 -71.58 2.01
N ALA A 30 -3.79 -72.01 1.18
CA ALA A 30 -2.60 -71.22 0.84
C ALA A 30 -2.95 -69.91 0.11
N ALA A 31 -3.93 -69.93 -0.79
CA ALA A 31 -4.42 -68.73 -1.47
C ALA A 31 -5.10 -67.75 -0.50
N LEU A 32 -5.89 -68.25 0.44
CA LEU A 32 -6.52 -67.46 1.50
C LEU A 32 -5.48 -66.82 2.44
N THR A 33 -4.46 -67.56 2.86
CA THR A 33 -3.38 -67.02 3.70
C THR A 33 -2.64 -65.88 3.00
N ARG A 34 -2.32 -66.03 1.71
CA ARG A 34 -1.69 -64.97 0.90
C ARG A 34 -2.59 -63.74 0.75
N ARG A 35 -3.91 -63.92 0.66
CA ARG A 35 -4.89 -62.82 0.59
C ARG A 35 -4.95 -62.07 1.92
N ILE A 36 -4.95 -62.78 3.04
CA ILE A 36 -4.94 -62.20 4.40
C ILE A 36 -3.66 -61.40 4.58
N GLU A 37 -2.50 -61.95 4.27
CA GLU A 37 -1.21 -61.25 4.42
C GLU A 37 -1.16 -59.97 3.55
N ARG A 38 -1.73 -60.01 2.35
CA ARG A 38 -1.85 -58.84 1.47
C ARG A 38 -2.78 -57.78 2.06
N LEU A 39 -3.94 -58.18 2.60
CA LEU A 39 -4.90 -57.29 3.23
C LEU A 39 -4.35 -56.69 4.53
N GLU A 40 -3.55 -57.43 5.30
CA GLU A 40 -2.85 -56.93 6.48
C GLU A 40 -1.80 -55.89 6.11
N LYS A 41 -0.98 -56.16 5.07
CA LYS A 41 -0.02 -55.18 4.54
C LYS A 41 -0.69 -53.92 4.02
N GLN A 42 -1.83 -54.05 3.32
CA GLN A 42 -2.63 -52.91 2.86
C GLN A 42 -3.22 -52.11 4.03
N ASN A 43 -3.77 -52.78 5.05
CA ASN A 43 -4.27 -52.12 6.25
C ASN A 43 -3.17 -51.40 7.03
N ALA A 44 -1.98 -52.00 7.13
CA ALA A 44 -0.83 -51.37 7.77
C ALA A 44 -0.39 -50.11 7.01
N ALA A 45 -0.31 -50.19 5.67
CA ALA A 45 0.01 -49.05 4.82
C ALA A 45 -1.05 -47.94 4.91
N LEU A 46 -2.33 -48.30 4.90
CA LEU A 46 -3.45 -47.35 5.05
C LEU A 46 -3.42 -46.66 6.42
N LYS A 47 -3.18 -47.40 7.50
CA LYS A 47 -3.03 -46.83 8.85
C LYS A 47 -1.85 -45.86 8.93
N ALA A 48 -0.70 -46.23 8.36
CA ALA A 48 0.47 -45.36 8.31
C ALA A 48 0.18 -44.07 7.52
N SER A 49 -0.44 -44.20 6.35
CA SER A 49 -0.85 -43.06 5.52
C SER A 49 -1.88 -42.17 6.23
N TYR A 50 -2.80 -42.75 7.00
CA TYR A 50 -3.80 -42.00 7.77
C TYR A 50 -3.15 -41.20 8.91
N VAL A 51 -2.22 -41.81 9.66
CA VAL A 51 -1.48 -41.12 10.72
C VAL A 51 -0.66 -39.97 10.15
N GLN A 52 -0.02 -40.17 9.00
CA GLN A 52 0.74 -39.13 8.32
C GLN A 52 -0.16 -37.96 7.87
N ALA A 53 -1.27 -38.27 7.18
CA ALA A 53 -2.23 -37.26 6.74
C ALA A 53 -2.84 -36.49 7.92
N ARG A 54 -3.07 -37.18 9.04
CA ARG A 54 -3.56 -36.53 10.27
C ARG A 54 -2.53 -35.57 10.84
N SER A 55 -1.26 -35.99 10.93
CA SER A 55 -0.17 -35.12 11.41
C SER A 55 -0.01 -33.87 10.54
N ASP A 56 -0.12 -34.03 9.23
CA ASP A 56 0.01 -32.89 8.30
C ASP A 56 -1.20 -31.95 8.37
N ALA A 57 -2.41 -32.48 8.58
CA ALA A 57 -3.60 -31.67 8.86
C ALA A 57 -3.47 -30.89 10.18
N ASP A 58 -2.95 -31.51 11.23
CA ASP A 58 -2.75 -30.84 12.53
C ASP A 58 -1.70 -29.70 12.41
N LYS A 59 -0.63 -29.90 11.64
CA LYS A 59 0.36 -28.84 11.34
C LYS A 59 -0.25 -27.68 10.55
N ALA A 60 -1.06 -27.98 9.54
CA ALA A 60 -1.74 -26.96 8.74
C ALA A 60 -2.72 -26.15 9.61
N ALA A 61 -3.47 -26.81 10.50
CA ALA A 61 -4.34 -26.13 11.45
C ALA A 61 -3.55 -25.20 12.40
N ALA A 62 -2.40 -25.65 12.92
CA ALA A 62 -1.54 -24.83 13.75
C ALA A 62 -1.00 -23.59 13.00
N GLN A 63 -0.61 -23.74 11.73
CA GLN A 63 -0.18 -22.63 10.89
C GLN A 63 -1.30 -21.62 10.62
N LEU A 64 -2.53 -22.09 10.41
CA LEU A 64 -3.69 -21.21 10.23
C LEU A 64 -3.99 -20.39 11.49
N VAL A 65 -3.82 -20.98 12.68
CA VAL A 65 -3.96 -20.25 13.94
C VAL A 65 -2.88 -19.18 14.06
N ASP A 66 -1.61 -19.47 13.74
CA ASP A 66 -0.53 -18.48 13.78
C ASP A 66 -0.72 -17.34 12.75
N ILE A 67 -1.19 -17.66 11.54
CA ILE A 67 -1.52 -16.64 10.54
C ILE A 67 -2.67 -15.76 11.04
N ARG A 68 -3.70 -16.37 11.64
CA ARG A 68 -4.84 -15.63 12.18
C ARG A 68 -4.44 -14.72 13.33
N THR A 69 -3.63 -15.16 14.27
CA THR A 69 -3.15 -14.30 15.37
C THR A 69 -2.29 -13.16 14.87
N ARG A 70 -1.44 -13.39 13.85
CA ARG A 70 -0.69 -12.31 13.18
C ARG A 70 -1.60 -11.33 12.46
N LEU A 71 -2.64 -11.81 11.78
CA LEU A 71 -3.63 -10.95 11.12
C LEU A 71 -4.49 -10.19 12.13
N GLU A 72 -4.83 -10.79 13.27
CA GLU A 72 -5.52 -10.12 14.38
C GLU A 72 -4.61 -9.10 15.08
N ALA A 73 -3.30 -9.32 15.16
CA ALA A 73 -2.35 -8.32 15.66
C ALA A 73 -2.19 -7.15 14.67
N LEU A 74 -2.13 -7.44 13.37
CA LEU A 74 -2.07 -6.42 12.32
C LEU A 74 -3.40 -5.65 12.21
N GLY A 75 -4.54 -6.34 12.28
CA GLY A 75 -5.88 -5.77 12.24
C GLY A 75 -6.27 -5.08 13.55
N GLY A 76 -5.83 -5.57 14.71
CA GLY A 76 -6.04 -4.94 16.00
C GLY A 76 -5.27 -3.63 16.14
N ALA A 77 -4.07 -3.55 15.57
CA ALA A 77 -3.29 -2.31 15.52
C ALA A 77 -3.73 -1.34 14.41
N ALA A 78 -4.28 -1.84 13.29
CA ALA A 78 -4.68 -1.02 12.15
C ALA A 78 -6.19 -0.65 12.08
N LEU A 79 -7.08 -1.48 12.64
CA LEU A 79 -8.54 -1.31 12.57
C LEU A 79 -9.20 -1.13 13.94
N GLY A 80 -8.53 -1.50 15.04
CA GLY A 80 -9.09 -1.42 16.40
C GLY A 80 -9.22 -0.02 16.99
N ASN A 81 -8.65 1.00 16.35
CA ASN A 81 -8.65 2.40 16.80
C ASN A 81 -8.70 3.40 15.63
N SER A 82 -8.85 2.96 14.39
CA SER A 82 -8.77 3.86 13.23
C SER A 82 -9.95 4.82 13.16
N GLU A 83 -11.17 4.35 13.45
CA GLU A 83 -12.37 5.19 13.42
C GLU A 83 -12.38 6.22 14.55
N GLU A 84 -12.10 5.80 15.78
CA GLU A 84 -12.00 6.71 16.93
C GLU A 84 -10.89 7.76 16.74
N ARG A 85 -9.72 7.36 16.19
CA ARG A 85 -8.63 8.30 15.88
C ARG A 85 -8.98 9.25 14.75
N LEU A 86 -9.75 8.80 13.75
CA LEU A 86 -10.22 9.68 12.68
C LEU A 86 -11.26 10.67 13.21
N ILE A 87 -12.20 10.22 14.05
CA ILE A 87 -13.18 11.09 14.72
C ILE A 87 -12.45 12.14 15.57
N GLN A 88 -11.47 11.71 16.36
CA GLN A 88 -10.69 12.62 17.19
C GLN A 88 -9.85 13.60 16.35
N ALA A 89 -9.21 13.13 15.27
CA ALA A 89 -8.46 14.00 14.37
C ALA A 89 -9.36 15.03 13.66
N VAL A 90 -10.58 14.64 13.27
CA VAL A 90 -11.56 15.56 12.68
C VAL A 90 -12.01 16.60 13.71
N ALA A 91 -12.32 16.18 14.95
CA ALA A 91 -12.67 17.09 16.03
C ALA A 91 -11.55 18.09 16.35
N ASP A 92 -10.30 17.63 16.34
CA ASP A 92 -9.12 18.49 16.53
C ASP A 92 -8.96 19.51 15.39
N ILE A 93 -9.22 19.09 14.15
CA ILE A 93 -9.22 19.98 12.97
C ILE A 93 -10.30 21.06 13.10
N GLU A 94 -11.52 20.68 13.49
CA GLU A 94 -12.62 21.63 13.71
C GLU A 94 -12.28 22.65 14.79
N ALA A 95 -11.76 22.19 15.93
CA ALA A 95 -11.34 23.07 17.03
C ALA A 95 -10.20 24.02 16.61
N SER A 96 -9.28 23.55 15.77
CA SER A 96 -8.20 24.37 15.20
C SER A 96 -8.74 25.43 14.24
N ASN A 97 -9.66 25.06 13.34
CA ASN A 97 -10.29 25.98 12.40
C ASN A 97 -11.05 27.10 13.12
N ASP A 98 -11.81 26.77 14.17
CA ASP A 98 -12.48 27.73 15.03
C ASP A 98 -11.49 28.73 15.67
N ARG A 99 -10.35 28.22 16.16
CA ARG A 99 -9.31 29.06 16.76
C ARG A 99 -8.67 29.99 15.73
N ILE A 100 -8.42 29.50 14.51
CA ILE A 100 -7.91 30.30 13.39
C ILE A 100 -8.89 31.42 13.06
N GLN A 101 -10.17 31.12 12.88
CA GLN A 101 -11.19 32.14 12.58
C GLN A 101 -11.27 33.23 13.66
N ARG A 102 -11.19 32.86 14.95
CA ARG A 102 -11.17 33.85 16.04
C ARG A 102 -9.92 34.71 16.01
N LEU A 103 -8.75 34.13 15.71
CA LEU A 103 -7.49 34.85 15.57
C LEU A 103 -7.52 35.81 14.37
N GLU A 104 -8.08 35.39 13.25
CA GLU A 104 -8.29 36.23 12.07
C GLU A 104 -9.14 37.45 12.42
N GLN A 105 -10.31 37.24 13.06
CA GLN A 105 -11.18 38.33 13.48
C GLN A 105 -10.52 39.28 14.47
N ALA A 106 -9.77 38.76 15.45
CA ALA A 106 -9.04 39.58 16.43
C ALA A 106 -7.96 40.41 15.74
N SER A 107 -7.25 39.82 14.78
CA SER A 107 -6.18 40.48 14.02
C SER A 107 -6.71 41.60 13.13
N VAL A 108 -7.87 41.42 12.48
CA VAL A 108 -8.54 42.47 11.70
C VAL A 108 -8.94 43.65 12.59
N LYS A 109 -9.57 43.36 13.74
CA LYS A 109 -9.95 44.41 14.71
C LYS A 109 -8.74 45.19 15.20
N LEU A 110 -7.64 44.49 15.49
CA LEU A 110 -6.39 45.10 15.91
C LEU A 110 -5.78 45.98 14.81
N SER A 111 -5.70 45.48 13.56
CA SER A 111 -5.22 46.25 12.41
C SER A 111 -6.00 47.56 12.25
N GLY A 112 -7.33 47.48 12.30
CA GLY A 112 -8.21 48.66 12.23
C GLY A 112 -7.97 49.66 13.36
N ALA A 113 -7.80 49.19 14.59
CA ALA A 113 -7.51 50.04 15.74
C ALA A 113 -6.15 50.76 15.63
N ILE A 114 -5.12 50.04 15.16
CA ILE A 114 -3.78 50.62 14.94
C ILE A 114 -3.81 51.66 13.82
N LEU A 115 -4.48 51.38 12.70
CA LEU A 115 -4.62 52.33 11.60
C LEU A 115 -5.37 53.60 12.03
N ALA A 116 -6.43 53.47 12.82
CA ALA A 116 -7.16 54.61 13.38
C ALA A 116 -6.27 55.44 14.30
N TYR A 117 -5.48 54.79 15.15
CA TYR A 117 -4.52 55.45 16.03
C TYR A 117 -3.43 56.19 15.23
N MET A 118 -2.82 55.54 14.24
CA MET A 118 -1.76 56.13 13.40
C MET A 118 -2.25 57.34 12.58
N LYS A 119 -3.53 57.41 12.21
CA LYS A 119 -4.10 58.58 11.53
C LYS A 119 -4.16 59.81 12.43
N GLN A 120 -4.27 59.63 13.74
CA GLN A 120 -4.36 60.72 14.72
C GLN A 120 -3.01 61.02 15.38
N ALA A 121 -2.13 60.03 15.48
CA ALA A 121 -0.82 60.17 16.09
C ALA A 121 0.15 60.90 15.15
N ILE A 122 0.67 62.05 15.60
CA ILE A 122 1.86 62.67 15.02
C ILE A 122 3.06 61.91 15.60
N SER A 123 3.69 61.06 14.79
CA SER A 123 4.90 60.32 15.19
C SER A 123 6.14 61.05 14.70
N GLU A 124 7.07 61.36 15.61
CA GLU A 124 8.38 61.93 15.28
C GLU A 124 9.36 60.88 14.71
N ASP A 125 9.11 59.59 14.96
CA ASP A 125 9.94 58.48 14.51
C ASP A 125 9.40 57.84 13.22
N ALA A 126 9.93 58.31 12.09
CA ALA A 126 9.59 57.81 10.76
C ALA A 126 9.92 56.32 10.57
N ASN A 127 10.91 55.78 11.29
CA ASN A 127 11.30 54.37 11.16
C ASN A 127 10.30 53.47 11.90
N ALA A 128 9.90 53.85 13.12
CA ALA A 128 8.87 53.13 13.88
C ALA A 128 7.53 53.10 13.14
N ARG A 129 7.14 54.23 12.53
CA ARG A 129 5.94 54.31 11.68
C ARG A 129 6.02 53.34 10.50
N THR A 130 7.14 53.33 9.79
CA THR A 130 7.36 52.46 8.63
C THR A 130 7.29 50.98 9.01
N ALA A 131 7.88 50.59 10.15
CA ALA A 131 7.88 49.22 10.64
C ALA A 131 6.47 48.71 11.01
N VAL A 132 5.63 49.56 11.59
CA VAL A 132 4.23 49.23 11.89
C VAL A 132 3.45 49.08 10.59
N GLU A 133 3.61 50.00 9.63
CA GLU A 133 2.95 49.91 8.32
C GLU A 133 3.37 48.64 7.56
N SER A 134 4.65 48.25 7.57
CA SER A 134 5.11 47.01 6.93
C SER A 134 4.55 45.76 7.60
N SER A 135 4.45 45.76 8.93
CA SER A 135 3.90 44.64 9.70
C SER A 135 2.39 44.49 9.47
N LEU A 136 1.65 45.60 9.41
CA LEU A 136 0.24 45.60 9.01
C LEU A 136 0.05 45.11 7.58
N ARG A 137 0.96 45.48 6.66
CA ARG A 137 0.93 44.98 5.28
C ARG A 137 1.09 43.48 5.20
N LEU A 138 2.01 42.92 5.97
CA LEU A 138 2.21 41.48 6.07
C LEU A 138 1.00 40.80 6.70
N LEU A 139 0.47 41.33 7.79
CA LEU A 139 -0.73 40.79 8.45
C LEU A 139 -1.93 40.72 7.50
N GLU A 140 -2.20 41.80 6.75
CA GLU A 140 -3.30 41.84 5.79
C GLU A 140 -3.10 40.88 4.59
N SER A 141 -1.84 40.57 4.25
CA SER A 141 -1.52 39.55 3.24
C SER A 141 -1.80 38.13 3.72
N VAL A 142 -1.42 37.81 4.96
CA VAL A 142 -1.65 36.49 5.58
C VAL A 142 -3.14 36.25 5.82
N LEU A 143 -3.89 37.30 6.19
CA LEU A 143 -5.33 37.25 6.40
C LEU A 143 -6.14 37.29 5.09
N GLY A 144 -5.50 37.45 3.92
CA GLY A 144 -6.16 37.49 2.62
C GLY A 144 -7.00 38.75 2.32
N TYR A 145 -7.12 39.70 3.25
CA TYR A 145 -7.87 40.97 3.05
C TYR A 145 -7.14 41.96 2.15
N ARG A 146 -5.82 41.86 2.07
CA ARG A 146 -5.05 42.38 0.96
C ARG A 146 -4.50 41.16 0.26
N GLN A 147 -4.97 40.86 -0.93
CA GLN A 147 -4.13 40.11 -1.85
C GLN A 147 -2.85 40.95 -1.96
N GLN A 148 -1.73 40.47 -1.38
CA GLN A 148 -0.42 40.70 -1.98
C GLN A 148 -0.70 40.63 -3.47
N PRO A 149 -0.43 41.67 -4.30
CA PRO A 149 -0.81 41.62 -5.70
C PRO A 149 -0.41 40.24 -6.16
N VAL A 150 -1.42 39.40 -6.41
CA VAL A 150 -1.19 38.14 -7.06
C VAL A 150 -0.78 38.70 -8.38
N ARG A 151 0.55 38.86 -8.56
CA ARG A 151 1.11 39.08 -9.88
C ARG A 151 0.40 38.03 -10.68
N ASP A 152 -0.45 38.47 -11.61
CA ASP A 152 -1.34 37.62 -12.37
C ASP A 152 -0.62 36.30 -12.58
N GLY A 153 -1.13 35.25 -11.93
CA GLY A 153 -0.34 34.06 -11.57
C GLY A 153 0.18 33.27 -12.76
N ALA A 154 0.07 33.80 -13.98
CA ALA A 154 0.72 33.35 -15.19
C ALA A 154 2.23 33.66 -15.12
N GLY A 155 3.00 32.65 -14.74
CA GLY A 155 4.43 32.59 -15.01
C GLY A 155 4.71 32.65 -16.51
N THR A 156 5.89 33.13 -16.87
CA THR A 156 6.34 33.17 -18.27
C THR A 156 7.12 31.90 -18.59
N LEU A 157 7.45 31.68 -19.88
CA LEU A 157 8.32 30.56 -20.27
C LEU A 157 9.69 30.57 -19.57
N ALA A 158 10.17 31.74 -19.17
CA ALA A 158 11.46 31.92 -18.50
C ALA A 158 11.38 31.81 -16.98
N GLU A 159 10.21 32.12 -16.40
CA GLU A 159 10.03 32.21 -14.94
C GLU A 159 8.63 31.70 -14.55
N ALA A 160 8.45 30.39 -14.65
CA ALA A 160 7.30 29.67 -14.11
C ALA A 160 7.63 29.13 -12.70
N LYS A 161 6.59 28.76 -11.95
CA LYS A 161 6.68 28.18 -10.61
C LYS A 161 5.79 26.95 -10.50
N VAL A 162 6.25 25.98 -9.70
CA VAL A 162 5.49 24.78 -9.33
C VAL A 162 4.40 25.17 -8.32
N LEU A 163 3.14 24.96 -8.69
CA LEU A 163 1.97 25.21 -7.85
C LEU A 163 1.59 23.99 -7.02
N SER A 164 1.62 22.81 -7.64
CA SER A 164 1.27 21.55 -7.00
C SER A 164 2.02 20.40 -7.64
N ILE A 165 2.08 19.29 -6.91
CA ILE A 165 2.75 18.06 -7.31
C ILE A 165 1.80 16.93 -7.00
N ASP A 166 1.55 16.10 -8.00
CA ASP A 166 0.92 14.81 -7.82
C ASP A 166 2.02 13.75 -7.68
N SER A 167 2.22 13.27 -6.45
CA SER A 167 3.24 12.28 -6.13
C SER A 167 2.95 10.89 -6.69
N GLU A 168 1.69 10.58 -7.02
CA GLU A 168 1.30 9.26 -7.55
C GLU A 168 1.61 9.16 -9.05
N SER A 169 1.33 10.23 -9.80
CA SER A 169 1.59 10.29 -11.25
C SER A 169 2.95 10.90 -11.63
N GLY A 170 3.62 11.59 -10.70
CA GLY A 170 4.87 12.32 -10.97
C GLY A 170 4.66 13.59 -11.80
N VAL A 171 3.42 14.05 -11.92
CA VAL A 171 3.06 15.27 -12.66
C VAL A 171 3.18 16.49 -11.74
N VAL A 172 3.85 17.52 -12.25
CA VAL A 172 3.96 18.82 -11.60
C VAL A 172 3.10 19.83 -12.35
N VAL A 173 2.38 20.67 -11.61
CA VAL A 173 1.57 21.75 -12.17
C VAL A 173 2.35 23.05 -12.11
N LEU A 174 2.54 23.67 -13.28
CA LEU A 174 3.24 24.94 -13.41
C LEU A 174 2.24 26.06 -13.66
N ASN A 175 2.54 27.23 -13.10
CA ASN A 175 1.73 28.42 -13.26
C ASN A 175 1.90 29.12 -14.63
N ALA A 176 2.36 28.43 -15.68
CA ALA A 176 2.48 28.96 -17.03
C ALA A 176 1.64 28.12 -17.99
N GLY A 177 0.73 28.75 -18.72
CA GLY A 177 -0.21 28.08 -19.62
C GLY A 177 -0.08 28.52 -21.07
N ARG A 178 -1.15 28.33 -21.84
CA ARG A 178 -1.25 28.74 -23.25
C ARG A 178 -1.07 30.25 -23.43
N THR A 179 -1.54 31.05 -22.47
CA THR A 179 -1.35 32.51 -22.47
C THR A 179 0.13 32.91 -22.39
N ALA A 180 0.94 32.11 -21.70
CA ALA A 180 2.38 32.28 -21.62
C ALA A 180 3.14 31.68 -22.81
N GLY A 181 2.44 30.97 -23.73
CA GLY A 181 3.04 30.32 -24.89
C GLY A 181 3.48 28.87 -24.66
N MET A 182 3.09 28.24 -23.53
CA MET A 182 3.40 26.83 -23.28
C MET A 182 2.69 25.92 -24.30
N GLN A 183 3.38 24.85 -24.71
CA GLN A 183 2.87 23.84 -25.63
C GLN A 183 3.20 22.45 -25.11
N VAL A 184 2.34 21.49 -25.42
CA VAL A 184 2.58 20.08 -25.12
C VAL A 184 3.87 19.64 -25.83
N GLY A 185 4.72 18.91 -25.11
CA GLY A 185 6.02 18.44 -25.59
C GLY A 185 7.20 19.38 -25.31
N MET A 186 6.96 20.61 -24.81
CA MET A 186 8.06 21.52 -24.47
C MET A 186 8.89 20.97 -23.29
N PRO A 187 10.23 20.96 -23.40
CA PRO A 187 11.11 20.59 -22.29
C PRO A 187 11.24 21.74 -21.31
N VAL A 188 11.14 21.42 -20.03
CA VAL A 188 11.18 22.36 -18.91
C VAL A 188 12.23 21.91 -17.92
N GLN A 189 13.09 22.83 -17.51
CA GLN A 189 14.05 22.63 -16.44
C GLN A 189 13.49 23.16 -15.12
N VAL A 190 13.51 22.34 -14.08
CA VAL A 190 13.07 22.71 -12.74
C VAL A 190 14.29 23.02 -11.89
N THR A 191 14.26 24.15 -11.21
CA THR A 191 15.35 24.71 -10.41
C THR A 191 14.86 25.13 -9.03
N ARG A 192 15.73 25.00 -8.03
CA ARG A 192 15.52 25.54 -6.67
C ARG A 192 16.65 26.51 -6.39
N GLY A 193 16.36 27.81 -6.49
CA GLY A 193 17.42 28.83 -6.49
C GLY A 193 18.34 28.65 -7.70
N ALA A 194 19.64 28.48 -7.48
CA ALA A 194 20.62 28.25 -8.55
C ALA A 194 20.81 26.77 -8.92
N GLN A 195 20.22 25.84 -8.15
CA GLN A 195 20.42 24.41 -8.34
C GLN A 195 19.39 23.82 -9.29
N THR A 196 19.83 23.02 -10.26
CA THR A 196 18.92 22.24 -11.10
C THR A 196 18.45 21.00 -10.35
N ILE A 197 17.13 20.87 -10.21
CA ILE A 197 16.49 19.75 -9.52
C ILE A 197 16.13 18.65 -10.51
N GLY A 198 15.67 19.01 -11.71
CA GLY A 198 15.27 18.03 -12.70
C GLY A 198 14.79 18.62 -14.01
N GLU A 199 14.36 17.72 -14.88
CA GLU A 199 13.83 18.02 -16.20
C GLU A 199 12.46 17.36 -16.33
N ALA A 200 11.52 18.12 -16.87
CA ALA A 200 10.15 17.72 -17.09
C ALA A 200 9.75 18.04 -18.54
N VAL A 201 8.72 17.36 -19.02
CA VAL A 201 8.12 17.65 -20.34
C VAL A 201 6.65 17.95 -20.15
N VAL A 202 6.19 19.04 -20.77
CA VAL A 202 4.80 19.47 -20.70
C VAL A 202 3.89 18.42 -21.36
N THR A 203 2.90 17.92 -20.62
CA THR A 203 1.95 16.88 -21.08
C THR A 203 0.56 17.42 -21.37
N ASP A 204 0.11 18.45 -20.64
CA ASP A 204 -1.18 19.10 -20.86
C ASP A 204 -1.06 20.62 -20.63
N VAL A 205 -1.80 21.42 -21.40
CA VAL A 205 -1.75 22.89 -21.34
C VAL A 205 -3.16 23.48 -21.32
N ARG A 206 -3.47 24.17 -20.21
CA ARG A 206 -4.68 24.98 -20.02
C ARG A 206 -4.38 26.45 -20.26
N LYS A 207 -5.39 27.30 -20.09
CA LYS A 207 -5.26 28.74 -20.36
C LYS A 207 -4.10 29.38 -19.58
N GLU A 208 -4.09 29.22 -18.25
CA GLU A 208 -3.12 29.87 -17.35
C GLU A 208 -2.12 28.91 -16.69
N VAL A 209 -2.30 27.59 -16.84
CA VAL A 209 -1.47 26.56 -16.19
C VAL A 209 -1.14 25.43 -17.15
N CYS A 210 -0.08 24.68 -16.87
CA CYS A 210 0.24 23.44 -17.57
C CYS A 210 0.65 22.33 -16.60
N GLY A 211 0.42 21.08 -17.02
CA GLY A 211 0.98 19.89 -16.37
C GLY A 211 2.25 19.47 -17.09
N ALA A 212 3.28 19.15 -16.33
CA ALA A 212 4.54 18.61 -16.84
C ALA A 212 4.92 17.33 -16.10
N LEU A 213 5.36 16.31 -16.83
CA LEU A 213 5.81 15.05 -16.27
C LEU A 213 7.32 15.12 -16.03
N VAL A 214 7.78 14.85 -14.81
CA VAL A 214 9.21 14.83 -14.48
C VAL A 214 9.86 13.58 -15.08
N GLN A 215 10.82 13.77 -15.98
CA GLN A 215 11.52 12.68 -16.66
C GLN A 215 12.85 12.33 -16.00
N LYS A 216 13.56 13.34 -15.49
CA LYS A 216 14.89 13.18 -14.91
C LYS A 216 15.02 14.04 -13.67
N LEU A 217 15.51 13.45 -12.58
CA LEU A 217 15.95 14.18 -11.40
C LEU A 217 17.47 14.27 -11.42
N ALA A 218 18.02 15.40 -10.98
CA ALA A 218 19.45 15.59 -10.83
C ALA A 218 20.00 14.71 -9.69
N ALA A 219 19.24 14.56 -8.61
CA ALA A 219 19.53 13.64 -7.51
C ALA A 219 18.24 12.94 -7.04
N PRO A 220 18.22 11.60 -6.89
CA PRO A 220 17.03 10.88 -6.42
C PRO A 220 16.56 11.28 -5.01
N ALA A 221 17.46 11.80 -4.18
CA ALA A 221 17.16 12.27 -2.83
C ALA A 221 16.51 13.66 -2.78
N GLU A 222 16.47 14.38 -3.91
CA GLU A 222 15.95 15.75 -3.99
C GLU A 222 14.77 15.84 -4.95
N PRO A 223 13.55 15.51 -4.49
CA PRO A 223 12.36 15.66 -5.32
C PRO A 223 12.02 17.14 -5.53
N VAL A 224 11.26 17.39 -6.61
CA VAL A 224 10.62 18.67 -6.88
C VAL A 224 9.69 19.04 -5.72
N ARG A 225 9.59 20.34 -5.41
CA ARG A 225 8.74 20.89 -4.34
C ARG A 225 7.90 22.04 -4.86
N VAL A 226 6.78 22.28 -4.18
CA VAL A 226 5.94 23.46 -4.44
C VAL A 226 6.77 24.72 -4.20
N GLY A 227 6.69 25.66 -5.14
CA GLY A 227 7.48 26.89 -5.15
C GLY A 227 8.80 26.82 -5.91
N ASP A 228 9.25 25.64 -6.35
CA ASP A 228 10.40 25.52 -7.25
C ASP A 228 10.14 26.27 -8.57
N SER A 229 11.20 26.83 -9.15
CA SER A 229 11.13 27.59 -10.40
C SER A 229 11.27 26.67 -11.61
N ALA A 230 10.61 27.01 -12.71
CA ALA A 230 10.61 26.25 -13.94
C ALA A 230 10.83 27.17 -15.14
N SER A 231 11.67 26.75 -16.08
CA SER A 231 11.94 27.49 -17.31
C SER A 231 12.05 26.55 -18.50
N VAL A 232 11.60 27.01 -19.67
CA VAL A 232 11.72 26.26 -20.91
C VAL A 232 13.18 26.15 -21.30
N LYS A 233 13.66 24.93 -21.56
CA LYS A 233 14.96 24.73 -22.19
C LYS A 233 14.87 25.16 -23.64
N THR A 234 15.51 26.27 -23.97
CA THR A 234 15.75 26.63 -25.36
C THR A 234 17.01 25.88 -25.77
N ASN A 235 16.91 24.97 -26.74
CA ASN A 235 18.10 24.41 -27.37
C ASN A 235 18.73 25.54 -28.20
N ASP A 236 19.86 26.07 -27.74
CA ASP A 236 20.82 26.72 -28.63
C ASP A 236 21.55 25.65 -29.46
#